data_AF-A0A430QEP9-F1
#
_entry.id   AF-A0A430QEP9-F1
#
_cell.length_a   1.000
_cell.length_b   1.000
_cell.length_c   1.000
_cell.angle_alpha   90.00
_cell.angle_beta   90.00
_cell.angle_gamma   90.00
#
_symmetry.space_group_name_H-M   'P 1'
#
loop_
_entity.id
_entity.type
_entity.pdbx_description
1 polymer ?
#
loop_
_entity_poly.entity_id
_entity_poly.type
_entity_poly.pdbx_seq_one_letter_code
_entity_poly.pdbx_strand_id
1 'polypeptide(L)'
;MGHDWPFVRCASTAAESAPLMKTFSIYRWNPDKRGEKPTMQNYQVDLNDCGPMVLDALIKIKNEQDPTLTFRRSCREGICGSCAMNIEGRNHLACICIGAHVINVSLPVLFVHLFCFFREIDPDVSKTTKIYPLPHMYVIKDLIPDMNNFYAQYRFIEPYLKKKNVSEEDIGKKTYYQSVEDRAKLDGLYECILCACCSTSCPSYWWNGDKYLGPAVLLQAYRQVLNEYLRFHKFIH
;
A
#
# COMPACT_ATOMS: atom_id res chain seq x y z
N MET A 1 -60.48 7.73 25.65
CA MET A 1 -59.17 8.32 25.31
C MET A 1 -58.46 7.36 24.38
N GLY A 2 -58.66 7.52 23.08
CA GLY A 2 -58.00 6.72 22.05
C GLY A 2 -57.69 7.67 20.90
N HIS A 3 -56.42 8.02 20.74
CA HIS A 3 -55.95 8.84 19.63
C HIS A 3 -55.38 7.89 18.58
N ASP A 4 -56.20 7.54 17.60
CA ASP A 4 -55.76 6.92 16.36
C ASP A 4 -55.00 7.96 15.53
N TRP A 5 -53.67 7.82 15.49
CA TRP A 5 -52.82 8.56 14.56
C TRP A 5 -52.61 7.72 13.30
N PRO A 6 -52.94 8.23 12.10
CA PRO A 6 -52.72 7.49 10.87
C PRO A 6 -51.22 7.43 10.59
N PHE A 7 -50.64 6.24 10.68
CA PHE A 7 -49.24 5.99 10.34
C PHE A 7 -49.10 6.04 8.81
N VAL A 8 -48.89 7.23 8.25
CA VAL A 8 -48.53 7.41 6.84
C VAL A 8 -47.14 6.83 6.65
N ARG A 9 -47.03 5.67 6.01
CA ARG A 9 -45.77 5.16 5.48
C ARG A 9 -45.35 6.07 4.33
N CYS A 10 -44.47 7.04 4.61
CA CYS A 10 -43.70 7.71 3.57
C CYS A 10 -42.76 6.66 2.95
N ALA A 11 -43.16 6.10 1.81
CA ALA A 11 -42.22 5.43 0.92
C ALA A 11 -41.32 6.51 0.30
N SER A 12 -40.13 6.68 0.87
CA SER A 12 -39.08 7.47 0.22
C SER A 12 -38.60 6.68 -1.00
N THR A 13 -39.09 7.02 -2.18
CA THR A 13 -38.41 6.70 -3.43
C THR A 13 -37.07 7.44 -3.41
N ALA A 14 -35.98 6.75 -3.10
CA ALA A 14 -34.64 7.29 -3.29
C ALA A 14 -34.50 7.58 -4.79
N ALA A 15 -34.39 8.86 -5.15
CA ALA A 15 -34.07 9.25 -6.51
C ALA A 15 -32.67 8.71 -6.82
N GLU A 16 -32.58 7.73 -7.72
CA GLU A 16 -31.32 7.21 -8.23
C GLU A 16 -30.56 8.36 -8.90
N SER A 17 -29.43 8.75 -8.31
CA SER A 17 -28.51 9.69 -8.94
C SER A 17 -27.97 9.08 -10.23
N ALA A 18 -27.78 9.90 -11.27
CA ALA A 18 -27.23 9.43 -12.54
C ALA A 18 -25.91 8.68 -12.30
N PRO A 19 -25.68 7.53 -12.97
CA PRO A 19 -24.52 6.68 -12.71
C PRO A 19 -23.23 7.41 -13.07
N LEU A 20 -22.28 7.44 -12.14
CA LEU A 20 -21.00 8.11 -12.31
C LEU A 20 -19.97 7.09 -12.81
N MET A 21 -20.03 6.80 -14.12
CA MET A 21 -19.24 5.74 -14.73
C MET A 21 -17.77 6.15 -14.89
N LYS A 22 -16.87 5.56 -14.11
CA LYS A 22 -15.42 5.76 -14.22
C LYS A 22 -14.77 4.61 -14.99
N THR A 23 -13.84 4.94 -15.89
CA THR A 23 -13.06 3.94 -16.63
C THR A 23 -11.73 3.64 -15.93
N PHE A 24 -11.46 2.36 -15.69
CA PHE A 24 -10.20 1.83 -15.19
C PHE A 24 -9.51 1.02 -16.29
N SER A 25 -8.30 1.38 -16.66
CA SER A 25 -7.46 0.65 -17.60
C SER A 25 -6.44 -0.18 -16.83
N ILE A 26 -6.59 -1.49 -16.83
CA ILE A 26 -5.83 -2.40 -15.97
C ILE A 26 -4.90 -3.26 -16.81
N TYR A 27 -3.65 -3.39 -16.37
CA TYR A 27 -2.67 -4.31 -16.95
C TYR A 27 -3.12 -5.78 -16.76
N ARG A 28 -3.16 -6.53 -17.87
CA ARG A 28 -3.54 -7.94 -17.91
C ARG A 28 -2.42 -8.77 -18.51
N TRP A 29 -2.11 -9.89 -17.85
CA TRP A 29 -1.20 -10.89 -18.38
C TRP A 29 -1.47 -12.24 -17.72
N ASN A 30 -1.60 -13.30 -18.53
CA ASN A 30 -1.86 -14.64 -18.05
C ASN A 30 -0.71 -15.60 -18.45
N PRO A 31 0.03 -16.18 -17.49
CA PRO A 31 1.13 -17.11 -17.78
C PRO A 31 0.66 -18.42 -18.43
N ASP A 32 -0.60 -18.83 -18.20
CA ASP A 32 -1.13 -20.11 -18.69
C ASP A 32 -1.40 -20.10 -20.20
N LYS A 33 -1.57 -18.91 -20.78
CA LYS A 33 -1.84 -18.72 -22.21
C LYS A 33 -0.54 -18.46 -22.97
N ARG A 34 -0.03 -19.49 -23.65
CA ARG A 34 1.23 -19.42 -24.39
C ARG A 34 1.19 -18.34 -25.48
N GLY A 35 2.20 -17.47 -25.47
CA GLY A 35 2.40 -16.44 -26.51
C GLY A 35 1.56 -15.17 -26.35
N GLU A 36 0.73 -15.07 -25.30
CA GLU A 36 -0.05 -13.86 -25.04
C GLU A 36 0.85 -12.74 -24.52
N LYS A 37 0.81 -11.60 -25.22
CA LYS A 37 1.51 -10.38 -24.78
C LYS A 37 0.67 -9.65 -23.75
N PRO A 38 1.30 -8.90 -22.83
CA PRO A 38 0.55 -8.06 -21.90
C PRO A 38 -0.32 -7.04 -22.62
N THR A 39 -1.53 -6.84 -22.12
CA THR A 39 -2.51 -5.90 -22.69
C THR A 39 -3.09 -5.01 -21.60
N MET A 40 -3.68 -3.88 -22.02
CA MET A 40 -4.48 -3.02 -21.15
C MET A 40 -5.95 -3.29 -21.42
N GLN A 41 -6.71 -3.62 -20.39
CA GLN A 41 -8.14 -3.86 -20.49
C GLN A 41 -8.91 -2.77 -19.73
N ASN A 42 -9.94 -2.23 -20.36
CA ASN A 42 -10.76 -1.17 -19.78
C ASN A 42 -12.01 -1.76 -19.13
N TYR A 43 -12.31 -1.28 -17.92
CA TYR A 43 -13.50 -1.62 -17.14
C TYR A 43 -14.22 -0.33 -16.76
N GLN A 44 -15.55 -0.35 -16.83
CA GLN A 44 -16.37 0.78 -16.40
C GLN A 44 -17.02 0.43 -15.07
N VAL A 45 -16.87 1.30 -14.07
CA VAL A 45 -17.41 1.10 -12.73
C VAL A 45 -18.21 2.33 -12.34
N ASP A 46 -19.43 2.13 -11.86
CA ASP A 46 -20.21 3.21 -11.25
C ASP A 46 -19.62 3.57 -9.89
N LEU A 47 -19.18 4.82 -9.72
CA LEU A 47 -18.63 5.31 -8.46
C LEU A 47 -19.70 5.50 -7.37
N ASN A 48 -20.98 5.63 -7.74
CA ASN A 48 -22.07 5.73 -6.75
C ASN A 48 -22.30 4.40 -6.02
N ASP A 49 -22.00 3.27 -6.67
CA ASP A 49 -22.13 1.90 -6.15
C ASP A 49 -20.76 1.25 -5.88
N CYS A 50 -19.76 2.08 -5.58
CA CYS A 50 -18.40 1.63 -5.29
C CYS A 50 -17.87 2.36 -4.05
N GLY A 51 -17.04 1.66 -3.26
CA GLY A 51 -16.30 2.29 -2.18
C GLY A 51 -15.31 3.34 -2.70
N PRO A 52 -14.83 4.24 -1.82
CA PRO A 52 -14.02 5.39 -2.22
C PRO A 52 -12.58 5.03 -2.64
N MET A 53 -12.14 3.79 -2.44
CA MET A 53 -10.76 3.36 -2.67
C MET A 53 -10.63 2.61 -4.00
N VAL A 54 -9.46 2.72 -4.64
CA VAL A 54 -9.18 1.96 -5.88
C VAL A 54 -9.29 0.44 -5.66
N LEU A 55 -8.96 -0.04 -4.46
CA LEU A 55 -9.14 -1.45 -4.12
C LEU A 55 -10.61 -1.89 -4.17
N ASP A 56 -11.56 -1.01 -3.79
CA ASP A 56 -12.98 -1.34 -3.84
C ASP A 56 -13.44 -1.52 -5.28
N ALA A 57 -12.98 -0.64 -6.18
CA ALA A 57 -13.22 -0.75 -7.62
C ALA A 57 -12.63 -2.05 -8.19
N LEU A 58 -11.40 -2.43 -7.82
CA LEU A 58 -10.78 -3.68 -8.25
C LEU A 58 -11.55 -4.92 -7.75
N ILE A 59 -12.04 -4.88 -6.52
CA ILE A 59 -12.86 -5.96 -5.96
C ILE A 59 -14.20 -6.03 -6.67
N LYS A 60 -14.85 -4.89 -6.94
CA LYS A 60 -16.12 -4.82 -7.67
C LYS A 60 -15.98 -5.37 -9.09
N ILE A 61 -14.95 -4.93 -9.83
CA ILE A 61 -14.63 -5.47 -11.16
C ILE A 61 -14.44 -6.99 -11.08
N LYS A 62 -13.69 -7.49 -10.10
CA LYS A 62 -13.46 -8.92 -9.94
C LYS A 62 -14.74 -9.71 -9.63
N ASN A 63 -15.61 -9.17 -8.80
CA ASN A 63 -16.81 -9.87 -8.34
C ASN A 63 -17.94 -9.84 -9.37
N GLU A 64 -18.08 -8.73 -10.10
CA GLU A 64 -19.27 -8.46 -10.92
C GLU A 64 -18.99 -8.51 -12.43
N GLN A 65 -17.76 -8.23 -12.88
CA GLN A 65 -17.43 -8.10 -14.30
C GLN A 65 -16.46 -9.17 -14.80
N ASP A 66 -15.36 -9.40 -14.09
CA ASP A 66 -14.30 -10.32 -14.51
C ASP A 66 -13.62 -11.05 -13.34
N PRO A 67 -14.06 -12.27 -13.00
CA PRO A 67 -13.47 -13.05 -11.92
C PRO A 67 -12.02 -13.49 -12.17
N THR A 68 -11.52 -13.38 -13.40
CA THR A 68 -10.14 -13.77 -13.76
C THR A 68 -9.10 -12.72 -13.35
N LEU A 69 -9.51 -11.48 -13.08
CA LEU A 69 -8.62 -10.40 -12.63
C LEU A 69 -7.92 -10.78 -11.33
N THR A 70 -6.59 -10.77 -11.31
CA THR A 70 -5.81 -11.23 -10.16
C THR A 70 -4.93 -10.13 -9.55
N PHE A 71 -5.03 -9.94 -8.24
CA PHE A 71 -4.23 -8.98 -7.46
C PHE A 71 -4.09 -9.42 -6.00
N ARG A 72 -3.09 -8.90 -5.29
CA ARG A 72 -2.89 -9.18 -3.86
C ARG A 72 -3.62 -8.16 -2.98
N ARG A 73 -4.32 -8.63 -1.94
CA ARG A 73 -5.01 -7.81 -0.94
C ARG A 73 -5.20 -8.56 0.38
N SER A 74 -5.17 -7.86 1.50
CA SER A 74 -5.46 -8.41 2.84
C SER A 74 -6.18 -7.40 3.74
N CYS A 75 -5.47 -6.48 4.41
CA CYS A 75 -6.01 -5.66 5.51
C CYS A 75 -7.05 -4.57 5.14
N ARG A 76 -7.04 -4.06 3.90
CA ARG A 76 -7.87 -2.91 3.44
C ARG A 76 -7.65 -1.55 4.13
N GLU A 77 -6.72 -1.44 5.07
CA GLU A 77 -6.45 -0.18 5.82
C GLU A 77 -5.00 0.32 5.69
N GLY A 78 -4.20 -0.30 4.81
CA GLY A 78 -2.86 0.18 4.48
C GLY A 78 -1.73 -0.36 5.36
N ILE A 79 -1.98 -1.28 6.29
CA ILE A 79 -0.95 -1.80 7.21
C ILE A 79 -0.17 -3.01 6.67
N CYS A 80 -0.78 -3.87 5.84
CA CYS A 80 -0.14 -5.12 5.40
C CYS A 80 0.80 -4.99 4.19
N GLY A 81 0.75 -3.86 3.47
CA GLY A 81 1.55 -3.63 2.26
C GLY A 81 1.22 -4.49 1.04
N SER A 82 0.24 -5.40 1.09
CA SER A 82 0.01 -6.41 0.05
C SER A 82 -0.52 -5.85 -1.28
N CYS A 83 -1.27 -4.75 -1.26
CA CYS A 83 -1.92 -4.16 -2.43
C CYS A 83 -1.08 -3.04 -3.08
N ALA A 84 0.23 -3.14 -2.98
CA ALA A 84 1.17 -2.23 -3.62
C ALA A 84 1.12 -2.41 -5.14
N MET A 85 0.81 -1.34 -5.86
CA MET A 85 0.73 -1.31 -7.32
C MET A 85 0.96 0.11 -7.83
N ASN A 86 1.11 0.27 -9.14
CA ASN A 86 1.27 1.58 -9.76
C ASN A 86 -0.10 2.07 -10.25
N ILE A 87 -0.53 3.23 -9.74
CA ILE A 87 -1.82 3.86 -10.04
C ILE A 87 -1.49 5.27 -10.53
N GLU A 88 -1.95 5.63 -11.73
CA GLU A 88 -1.64 6.93 -12.35
C GLU A 88 -0.14 7.25 -12.44
N GLY A 89 0.69 6.23 -12.71
CA GLY A 89 2.14 6.40 -12.83
C GLY A 89 2.89 6.46 -11.50
N ARG A 90 2.19 6.42 -10.35
CA ARG A 90 2.80 6.46 -9.01
C ARG A 90 2.54 5.19 -8.22
N ASN A 91 3.52 4.77 -7.43
CA ASN A 91 3.38 3.59 -6.59
C ASN A 91 2.56 3.93 -5.34
N HIS A 92 1.42 3.26 -5.19
CA HIS A 92 0.51 3.45 -4.08
C HIS A 92 0.00 2.11 -3.55
N LEU A 93 -0.58 2.11 -2.36
CA LEU A 93 -1.35 0.99 -1.83
C LEU A 93 -2.80 1.16 -2.27
N ALA A 94 -3.36 0.27 -3.08
CA ALA A 94 -4.71 0.45 -3.63
C ALA A 94 -5.82 0.65 -2.57
N CYS A 95 -5.63 0.13 -1.35
CA CYS A 95 -6.61 0.25 -0.26
C CYS A 95 -6.64 1.61 0.45
N ILE A 96 -5.60 2.41 0.30
CA ILE A 96 -5.54 3.79 0.80
C ILE A 96 -5.22 4.77 -0.33
N CYS A 97 -5.14 4.27 -1.57
CA CYS A 97 -4.95 5.10 -2.74
C CYS A 97 -6.30 5.69 -3.05
N ILE A 98 -6.39 6.95 -2.69
CA ILE A 98 -7.51 7.79 -2.93
C ILE A 98 -7.05 8.71 -4.07
N GLY A 99 -7.73 8.64 -5.22
CA GLY A 99 -7.20 8.96 -6.56
C GLY A 99 -6.30 10.21 -6.60
N ALA A 100 -5.00 10.01 -6.85
CA ALA A 100 -4.04 11.08 -6.71
C ALA A 100 -3.87 11.86 -8.03
N HIS A 101 -4.55 13.01 -8.14
CA HIS A 101 -4.03 14.14 -8.94
C HIS A 101 -3.04 14.91 -8.06
N VAL A 102 -1.78 15.08 -8.52
CA VAL A 102 -0.92 16.14 -7.97
C VAL A 102 -1.62 17.44 -8.33
N ILE A 103 -2.30 18.07 -7.38
CA ILE A 103 -2.53 19.50 -7.50
C ILE A 103 -1.14 20.10 -7.24
N ASN A 104 -0.63 20.86 -8.20
CA ASN A 104 0.54 21.70 -8.01
C ASN A 104 0.13 22.80 -7.01
N VAL A 105 0.16 22.46 -5.72
CA VAL A 105 -0.24 23.39 -4.69
C VAL A 105 0.99 24.18 -4.29
N SER A 106 1.16 25.33 -4.93
CA SER A 106 1.98 26.44 -4.44
C SER A 106 1.34 27.06 -3.18
N LEU A 107 1.12 26.24 -2.13
CA LEU A 107 0.70 26.72 -0.81
C LEU A 107 1.91 26.78 0.13
N PRO A 108 1.97 27.81 0.99
CA PRO A 108 3.06 28.00 1.93
C PRO A 108 3.13 26.84 2.93
N VAL A 109 4.36 26.42 3.21
CA VAL A 109 4.82 25.28 4.03
C VAL A 109 4.29 25.16 5.47
N LEU A 110 3.36 26.02 5.90
CA LEU A 110 2.83 26.03 7.26
C LEU A 110 1.51 25.25 7.43
N PHE A 111 0.88 24.82 6.34
CA PHE A 111 -0.43 24.13 6.35
C PHE A 111 -0.34 22.60 6.17
N VAL A 112 0.77 21.98 6.60
CA VAL A 112 1.03 20.54 6.36
C VAL A 112 0.44 19.64 7.46
N HIS A 113 -0.06 20.19 8.57
CA HIS A 113 -0.45 19.39 9.74
C HIS A 113 -1.95 19.05 9.88
N LEU A 114 -2.84 19.57 9.02
CA LEU A 114 -4.29 19.32 9.16
C LEU A 114 -4.97 18.80 7.89
N PHE A 115 -4.33 18.89 6.72
CA PHE A 115 -4.82 18.22 5.52
C PHE A 115 -4.21 16.83 5.42
N CYS A 116 -4.73 15.94 6.26
CA CYS A 116 -4.95 14.57 5.86
C CYS A 116 -5.90 14.64 4.65
N PHE A 117 -5.36 14.93 3.46
CA PHE A 117 -6.13 15.05 2.21
C PHE A 117 -6.51 13.62 1.80
N PHE A 118 -7.41 13.00 2.58
CA PHE A 118 -8.21 11.86 2.18
C PHE A 118 -9.04 12.34 0.98
N ARG A 119 -8.58 12.07 -0.23
CA ARG A 119 -9.19 12.61 -1.45
C ARG A 119 -9.66 11.47 -2.32
N GLU A 120 -10.97 11.19 -2.28
CA GLU A 120 -11.71 10.13 -3.00
C GLU A 120 -11.21 9.88 -4.44
N ILE A 121 -11.46 8.68 -5.01
CA ILE A 121 -11.21 8.42 -6.45
C ILE A 121 -11.60 9.65 -7.26
N ASP A 122 -10.69 10.14 -8.13
CA ASP A 122 -10.93 11.35 -8.92
C ASP A 122 -12.28 11.23 -9.66
N PRO A 123 -13.30 12.04 -9.30
CA PRO A 123 -14.64 11.92 -9.85
C PRO A 123 -14.71 12.35 -11.31
N ASP A 124 -13.60 12.87 -11.88
CA ASP A 124 -13.50 13.22 -13.29
C ASP A 124 -13.63 11.97 -14.19
N VAL A 125 -14.84 11.72 -14.66
CA VAL A 125 -15.20 10.62 -15.57
C VAL A 125 -14.42 10.66 -16.89
N SER A 126 -13.94 11.83 -17.33
CA SER A 126 -13.22 11.95 -18.60
C SER A 126 -11.84 11.28 -18.56
N LYS A 127 -11.24 11.18 -17.37
CA LYS A 127 -9.93 10.58 -17.17
C LYS A 127 -10.04 9.10 -16.88
N THR A 128 -9.31 8.32 -17.67
CA THR A 128 -9.16 6.88 -17.43
C THR A 128 -8.05 6.62 -16.42
N THR A 129 -8.38 5.91 -15.34
CA THR A 129 -7.39 5.54 -14.32
C THR A 129 -6.60 4.32 -14.78
N LYS A 130 -5.29 4.44 -14.99
CA LYS A 130 -4.37 3.37 -15.38
C LYS A 130 -3.77 2.68 -14.17
N ILE A 131 -3.85 1.36 -14.15
CA ILE A 131 -3.34 0.51 -13.07
C ILE A 131 -2.36 -0.50 -13.67
N TYR A 132 -1.14 -0.48 -13.13
CA TYR A 132 -0.05 -1.38 -13.50
C TYR A 132 0.47 -2.10 -12.25
N PRO A 133 1.14 -3.27 -12.41
CA PRO A 133 1.92 -3.86 -11.33
C PRO A 133 3.06 -2.92 -10.90
N LEU A 134 3.76 -3.27 -9.81
CA LEU A 134 4.95 -2.53 -9.39
C LEU A 134 5.97 -2.43 -10.55
N PRO A 135 6.55 -1.25 -10.81
CA PRO A 135 7.44 -1.05 -11.95
C PRO A 135 8.69 -1.91 -11.88
N HIS A 136 9.15 -2.36 -13.05
CA HIS A 136 10.41 -3.11 -13.21
C HIS A 136 10.51 -4.38 -12.34
N MET A 137 9.38 -5.04 -12.12
CA MET A 137 9.32 -6.36 -11.47
C MET A 137 8.84 -7.40 -12.48
N TYR A 138 9.28 -8.65 -12.32
CA TYR A 138 8.69 -9.76 -13.07
C TYR A 138 7.24 -9.97 -12.62
N VAL A 139 6.33 -10.00 -13.58
CA VAL A 139 4.91 -10.22 -13.30
C VAL A 139 4.62 -11.71 -13.33
N ILE A 140 3.97 -12.23 -12.29
CA ILE A 140 3.51 -13.63 -12.20
C ILE A 140 2.16 -13.79 -12.91
N LYS A 141 1.23 -12.86 -12.67
CA LYS A 141 -0.09 -12.80 -13.31
C LYS A 141 -0.75 -11.46 -13.04
N ASP A 142 -1.31 -10.82 -14.05
CA ASP A 142 -2.01 -9.52 -13.95
C ASP A 142 -1.24 -8.49 -13.11
N LEU A 143 -1.73 -8.14 -11.91
CA LEU A 143 -1.13 -7.14 -11.02
C LEU A 143 -0.23 -7.75 -9.94
N ILE A 144 0.15 -9.02 -10.06
CA ILE A 144 0.98 -9.72 -9.07
C ILE A 144 2.45 -9.72 -9.51
N PRO A 145 3.32 -8.90 -8.89
CA PRO A 145 4.76 -9.01 -9.09
C PRO A 145 5.36 -10.18 -8.28
N ASP A 146 6.46 -10.72 -8.79
CA ASP A 146 7.36 -11.58 -8.03
C ASP A 146 8.15 -10.74 -7.02
N MET A 147 8.12 -11.14 -5.75
CA MET A 147 8.75 -10.43 -4.63
C MET A 147 9.93 -11.20 -4.03
N ASN A 148 10.32 -12.33 -4.63
CA ASN A 148 11.35 -13.20 -4.07
C ASN A 148 12.70 -12.49 -3.88
N ASN A 149 13.17 -11.74 -4.89
CA ASN A 149 14.41 -10.97 -4.79
C ASN A 149 14.37 -9.92 -3.66
N PHE A 150 13.26 -9.18 -3.57
CA PHE A 150 13.06 -8.18 -2.52
C PHE A 150 13.13 -8.78 -1.12
N TYR A 151 12.48 -9.93 -0.90
CA TYR A 151 12.53 -10.62 0.39
C TYR A 151 13.90 -11.27 0.67
N ALA A 152 14.60 -11.74 -0.37
CA ALA A 152 15.96 -12.26 -0.22
C ALA A 152 16.92 -11.15 0.25
N GLN A 153 16.83 -9.95 -0.34
CA GLN A 153 17.61 -8.79 0.09
C GLN A 153 17.28 -8.36 1.52
N TYR A 154 16.00 -8.42 1.92
CA TYR A 154 15.61 -8.16 3.31
C TYR A 154 16.16 -9.19 4.29
N ARG A 155 16.23 -10.48 3.92
CA ARG A 155 16.85 -11.52 4.76
C ARG A 155 18.37 -11.34 4.86
N PHE A 156 19.01 -10.89 3.78
CA PHE A 156 20.45 -10.68 3.72
C PHE A 156 20.98 -9.69 4.77
N ILE A 157 20.19 -8.67 5.13
CA ILE A 157 20.58 -7.70 6.17
C ILE A 157 20.36 -8.21 7.60
N GLU A 158 19.86 -9.43 7.78
CA GLU A 158 19.63 -10.07 9.08
C GLU A 158 18.85 -9.17 10.05
N PRO A 159 17.56 -8.89 9.75
CA PRO A 159 16.77 -7.85 10.40
C PRO A 159 16.19 -8.28 11.75
N TYR A 160 17.03 -8.87 12.61
CA TYR A 160 16.71 -9.37 13.94
C TYR A 160 17.74 -8.87 14.94
N LEU A 161 17.36 -8.68 16.20
CA LEU A 161 18.25 -8.13 17.23
C LEU A 161 19.46 -9.05 17.46
N LYS A 162 20.68 -8.50 17.33
CA LYS A 162 21.93 -9.19 17.67
C LYS A 162 22.55 -8.57 18.91
N LYS A 163 22.99 -9.40 19.85
CA LYS A 163 23.70 -8.98 21.04
C LYS A 163 25.01 -9.74 21.19
N LYS A 164 26.05 -9.04 21.60
CA LYS A 164 27.32 -9.63 21.99
C LYS A 164 27.22 -10.03 23.48
N ASN A 165 27.71 -11.22 23.82
CA ASN A 165 27.84 -11.70 25.20
C ASN A 165 26.53 -11.92 25.98
N VAL A 166 25.50 -12.48 25.33
CA VAL A 166 24.27 -12.94 26.00
C VAL A 166 24.20 -14.45 25.92
N SER A 167 24.02 -15.12 27.06
CA SER A 167 23.77 -16.57 27.09
C SER A 167 22.34 -16.84 26.61
N GLU A 168 22.11 -17.95 25.89
CA GLU A 168 20.75 -18.31 25.43
C GLU A 168 19.78 -18.45 26.60
N GLU A 169 20.29 -18.85 27.77
CA GLU A 169 19.53 -18.98 29.00
C GLU A 169 18.98 -17.63 29.51
N ASP A 170 19.60 -16.50 29.17
CA ASP A 170 19.17 -15.18 29.62
C ASP A 170 18.09 -14.55 28.72
N ILE A 171 17.81 -15.15 27.56
CA ILE A 171 16.79 -14.66 26.64
C ILE A 171 15.40 -14.89 27.26
N GLY A 172 14.63 -13.81 27.39
CA GLY A 172 13.26 -13.86 27.92
C GLY A 172 13.13 -13.82 29.44
N LYS A 173 14.23 -13.90 30.21
CA LYS A 173 14.19 -13.76 31.67
C LYS A 173 13.94 -12.33 32.13
N LYS A 174 14.49 -11.34 31.42
CA LYS A 174 14.41 -9.91 31.77
C LYS A 174 14.19 -9.06 30.52
N THR A 175 13.46 -7.97 30.68
CA THR A 175 13.33 -6.94 29.64
C THR A 175 14.64 -6.17 29.51
N TYR A 176 14.96 -5.75 28.29
CA TYR A 176 16.14 -4.91 28.06
C TYR A 176 15.81 -3.45 28.31
N TYR A 177 16.70 -2.76 29.02
CA TYR A 177 16.58 -1.33 29.26
C TYR A 177 16.83 -0.53 27.96
N GLN A 178 15.98 0.47 27.72
CA GLN A 178 16.10 1.44 26.63
C GLN A 178 15.47 2.75 27.10
N SER A 179 16.16 3.89 26.94
CA SER A 179 15.60 5.18 27.33
C SER A 179 14.55 5.67 26.33
N VAL A 180 13.70 6.61 26.75
CA VAL A 180 12.64 7.17 25.90
C VAL A 180 13.25 7.91 24.70
N GLU A 181 14.36 8.63 24.92
CA GLU A 181 15.07 9.36 23.86
C GLU A 181 15.69 8.41 22.84
N ASP A 182 16.21 7.26 23.28
CA ASP A 182 16.78 6.25 22.40
C ASP A 182 15.69 5.48 21.64
N ARG A 183 14.52 5.24 22.26
CA ARG A 183 13.36 4.66 21.59
C ARG A 183 12.80 5.59 20.51
N ALA A 184 12.77 6.89 20.76
CA ALA A 184 12.26 7.89 19.81
C ALA A 184 13.08 7.92 18.50
N LYS A 185 14.37 7.58 18.52
CA LYS A 185 15.21 7.48 17.32
C LYS A 185 14.78 6.38 16.34
N LEU A 186 13.93 5.44 16.79
CA LEU A 186 13.38 4.39 15.93
C LEU A 186 12.10 4.83 15.22
N ASP A 187 11.44 5.90 15.68
CA ASP A 187 10.23 6.42 15.04
C ASP A 187 10.54 6.90 13.61
N GLY A 188 9.67 6.53 12.68
CA GLY A 188 9.85 6.68 11.23
C GLY A 188 10.60 5.53 10.54
N LEU A 189 11.18 4.59 11.28
CA LEU A 189 11.92 3.44 10.73
C LEU A 189 11.15 2.12 10.85
N TYR A 190 10.57 1.82 12.02
CA TYR A 190 9.90 0.52 12.25
C TYR A 190 8.51 0.43 11.64
N GLU A 191 7.93 1.57 11.25
CA GLU A 191 6.62 1.71 10.61
C GLU A 191 6.63 1.22 9.16
N CYS A 192 7.80 0.87 8.61
CA CYS A 192 7.91 0.29 7.29
C CYS A 192 7.17 -1.06 7.20
N ILE A 193 6.16 -1.12 6.34
CA ILE A 193 5.31 -2.31 6.13
C ILE A 193 5.83 -3.26 5.03
N LEU A 194 7.05 -3.04 4.53
CA LEU A 194 7.68 -3.85 3.47
C LEU A 194 6.82 -3.99 2.19
N CYS A 195 6.13 -2.93 1.77
CA CYS A 195 5.30 -2.92 0.55
C CYS A 195 6.08 -2.80 -0.77
N ALA A 196 7.38 -2.51 -0.70
CA ALA A 196 8.28 -2.28 -1.84
C ALA A 196 7.94 -1.11 -2.80
N CYS A 197 6.94 -0.27 -2.50
CA CYS A 197 6.61 0.90 -3.32
C CYS A 197 7.83 1.82 -3.56
N CYS A 198 8.65 2.05 -2.53
CA CYS A 198 9.83 2.93 -2.61
C CYS A 198 10.99 2.31 -3.40
N SER A 199 11.23 0.99 -3.26
CA SER A 199 12.28 0.31 -4.03
C SER A 199 11.91 0.27 -5.51
N THR A 200 10.67 -0.07 -5.82
CA THR A 200 10.16 -0.16 -7.20
C THR A 200 9.85 1.19 -7.83
N SER A 201 9.98 2.31 -7.10
CA SER A 201 9.98 3.66 -7.69
C SER A 201 11.40 4.19 -7.95
N CYS A 202 12.44 3.51 -7.47
CA CYS A 202 13.82 3.97 -7.55
C CYS A 202 14.46 3.52 -8.88
N PRO A 203 14.86 4.43 -9.78
CA PRO A 203 15.51 4.06 -11.02
C PRO A 203 16.80 3.26 -10.82
N SER A 204 17.58 3.55 -9.77
CA SER A 204 18.78 2.77 -9.44
C SER A 204 18.46 1.30 -9.12
N TYR A 205 17.29 1.03 -8.54
CA TYR A 205 16.81 -0.33 -8.27
C TYR A 205 16.25 -1.00 -9.52
N TRP A 206 15.75 -0.23 -10.50
CA TRP A 206 15.39 -0.78 -11.80
C TRP A 206 16.64 -1.32 -12.50
N TRP A 207 17.68 -0.49 -12.61
CA TRP A 207 18.89 -0.87 -13.36
C TRP A 207 19.75 -1.91 -12.66
N ASN A 208 19.85 -1.87 -11.33
CA ASN A 208 20.77 -2.71 -10.55
C ASN A 208 20.07 -3.40 -9.37
N GLY A 209 18.81 -3.81 -9.51
CA GLY A 209 18.04 -4.43 -8.43
C GLY A 209 18.58 -5.79 -7.97
N ASP A 210 19.54 -6.37 -8.68
CA ASP A 210 20.29 -7.57 -8.31
C ASP A 210 21.36 -7.29 -7.23
N LYS A 211 22.01 -6.11 -7.28
CA LYS A 211 23.10 -5.73 -6.38
C LYS A 211 22.74 -4.62 -5.39
N TYR A 212 21.98 -3.64 -5.86
CA TYR A 212 21.52 -2.53 -5.04
C TYR A 212 20.33 -3.00 -4.18
N LEU A 213 20.49 -2.95 -2.86
CA LEU A 213 19.49 -3.40 -1.90
C LEU A 213 18.18 -2.59 -1.94
N GLY A 214 18.24 -1.33 -2.38
CA GLY A 214 17.08 -0.46 -2.45
C GLY A 214 16.74 0.24 -1.12
N PRO A 215 15.93 1.31 -1.19
CA PRO A 215 15.60 2.15 -0.05
C PRO A 215 14.90 1.40 1.10
N ALA A 216 13.99 0.48 0.82
CA ALA A 216 13.26 -0.25 1.87
C ALA A 216 14.21 -1.09 2.75
N VAL A 217 15.12 -1.81 2.10
CA VAL A 217 16.07 -2.70 2.78
C VAL A 217 17.13 -1.87 3.51
N LEU A 218 17.64 -0.80 2.89
CA LEU A 218 18.60 0.11 3.53
C LEU A 218 18.01 0.80 4.76
N LEU A 219 16.73 1.19 4.74
CA LEU A 219 16.03 1.75 5.90
C LEU A 219 16.01 0.74 7.06
N GLN A 220 15.72 -0.53 6.77
CA GLN A 220 15.69 -1.59 7.77
C GLN A 220 17.09 -1.95 8.29
N ALA A 221 18.11 -1.88 7.44
CA ALA A 221 19.49 -2.03 7.87
C ALA A 221 19.89 -0.89 8.83
N TYR A 222 19.53 0.35 8.51
CA TYR A 222 19.78 1.50 9.37
C TYR A 222 19.04 1.38 10.72
N ARG A 223 17.78 0.95 10.71
CA ARG A 223 17.02 0.62 11.93
C ARG A 223 17.79 -0.37 12.81
N GLN A 224 18.35 -1.42 12.22
CA GLN A 224 19.10 -2.43 12.95
C GLN A 224 20.38 -1.85 13.57
N VAL A 225 21.17 -1.11 12.78
CA VAL A 225 22.41 -0.47 13.24
C VAL A 225 22.15 0.47 14.42
N LEU A 226 21.11 1.30 14.32
CA LEU A 226 20.71 2.18 15.41
C LEU A 226 20.28 1.39 16.65
N ASN A 227 19.42 0.39 16.49
CA ASN A 227 18.91 -0.39 17.62
C ASN A 227 20.02 -1.14 18.38
N GLU A 228 21.03 -1.63 17.66
CA GLU A 228 22.23 -2.20 18.28
C GLU A 228 23.01 -1.13 19.05
N TYR A 229 23.39 -0.03 18.39
CA TYR A 229 24.21 1.03 18.99
C TYR A 229 23.58 1.64 20.26
N LEU A 230 22.27 1.89 20.23
CA LEU A 230 21.53 2.51 21.34
C LEU A 230 21.39 1.61 22.57
N ARG A 231 21.60 0.29 22.42
CA ARG A 231 21.50 -0.68 23.52
C ARG A 231 22.85 -1.06 24.14
N PHE A 232 23.97 -0.75 23.49
CA PHE A 232 25.30 -1.10 24.00
C PHE A 232 25.90 -0.10 25.01
N HIS A 233 25.37 1.13 25.10
CA HIS A 233 26.03 2.20 25.86
C HIS A 233 25.51 2.47 27.28
N LYS A 234 24.51 1.73 27.77
CA LYS A 234 24.01 1.90 29.15
C LYS A 234 23.76 0.55 29.82
N PHE A 235 24.83 -0.08 30.30
CA PHE A 235 24.69 -0.97 31.46
C PHE A 235 24.39 -0.08 32.65
N ILE A 236 23.18 -0.18 33.19
CA ILE A 236 22.86 0.37 34.50
C ILE A 236 23.67 -0.46 35.51
N HIS A 237 24.71 0.15 36.08
CA HIS A 237 25.32 -0.31 37.33
C HIS A 237 24.40 0.02 38.50
#